data_AF-A0A3D5DAV2-F1
#
_entry.id   AF-A0A3D5DAV2-F1
#
_cell.length_a   1.000
_cell.length_b   1.000
_cell.length_c   1.000
_cell.angle_alpha   90.00
_cell.angle_beta   90.00
_cell.angle_gamma   90.00
#
_symmetry.space_group_name_H-M   'P 1'
#
loop_
_entity.id
_entity.type
_entity.pdbx_description
1 polymer ?
#
loop_
_entity_poly.entity_id
_entity_poly.type
_entity_poly.pdbx_seq_one_letter_code
_entity_poly.pdbx_strand_id
1 'polypeptide(L)'
;EKAKPWYKYRKHFLTQERINAGVEFWGLNAKTLIKASEIYGVPAEIIVAIIGVETAYGRIVGSDRVVDALATLAFHYPNKNAKRMAYFRAQLKHLFLLGREQSLDVSSLSGSYAGAMGIPQFMPESYRKFAVDFNQDGVSNIWQDRVDSIGSVANYLKSHGWERGESIVVAAVVNDLDVRGLLSDSLKPYRPISEYTSSGIGVEGKVDDVLAALFTLEGEVNPEYWFALNNFYVIMRYNPRTKYAMAVVKLAEAIRDARLESLS
;
A
#
# COMPACT_ATOMS: atom_id res chain seq x y z
N GLU A 1 11.53 5.83 -17.60
CA GLU A 1 11.63 7.11 -16.86
C GLU A 1 12.64 6.94 -15.72
N LYS A 2 13.53 7.92 -15.45
CA LYS A 2 14.44 7.85 -14.29
C LYS A 2 13.61 7.98 -13.00
N ALA A 3 13.93 7.17 -11.98
CA ALA A 3 13.23 7.26 -10.70
C ALA A 3 13.44 8.66 -10.07
N LYS A 4 12.36 9.36 -9.74
CA LYS A 4 12.42 10.68 -9.10
C LYS A 4 12.97 10.52 -7.67
N PRO A 5 13.81 11.45 -7.17
CA PRO A 5 14.28 11.43 -5.78
C PRO A 5 13.10 11.61 -4.81
N TRP A 6 13.20 11.09 -3.59
CA TRP A 6 12.11 11.08 -2.62
C TRP A 6 11.50 12.48 -2.37
N TYR A 7 12.31 13.52 -2.15
CA TYR A 7 11.82 14.89 -1.92
C TYR A 7 10.94 15.44 -3.05
N LYS A 8 11.10 14.95 -4.31
CA LYS A 8 10.21 15.27 -5.44
C LYS A 8 9.04 14.30 -5.55
N TYR A 9 9.27 13.02 -5.28
CA TYR A 9 8.24 11.98 -5.34
C TYR A 9 7.11 12.26 -4.34
N ARG A 10 7.45 12.57 -3.08
CA ARG A 10 6.47 12.79 -2.00
C ARG A 10 5.49 13.93 -2.29
N LYS A 11 5.92 14.97 -3.02
CA LYS A 11 5.09 16.14 -3.39
C LYS A 11 3.91 15.77 -4.30
N HIS A 12 3.94 14.63 -5.00
CA HIS A 12 2.82 14.17 -5.84
C HIS A 12 1.69 13.53 -5.01
N PHE A 13 2.00 13.00 -3.84
CA PHE A 13 1.04 12.30 -2.98
C PHE A 13 0.62 13.14 -1.77
N LEU A 14 1.54 13.90 -1.18
CA LEU A 14 1.31 14.75 -0.02
C LEU A 14 0.86 16.15 -0.44
N THR A 15 -0.25 16.23 -1.19
CA THR A 15 -0.89 17.49 -1.53
C THR A 15 -2.03 17.78 -0.56
N GLN A 16 -2.29 19.07 -0.28
CA GLN A 16 -3.42 19.46 0.58
C GLN A 16 -4.75 18.94 0.04
N GLU A 17 -4.93 18.95 -1.29
CA GLU A 17 -6.12 18.39 -1.94
C GLU A 17 -6.30 16.90 -1.61
N ARG A 18 -5.23 16.09 -1.69
CA ARG A 18 -5.32 14.65 -1.39
C ARG A 18 -5.56 14.41 0.10
N ILE A 19 -4.95 15.21 0.98
CA ILE A 19 -5.16 15.13 2.43
C ILE A 19 -6.62 15.45 2.76
N ASN A 20 -7.15 16.56 2.26
CA ASN A 20 -8.55 16.98 2.49
C ASN A 20 -9.55 15.93 1.98
N ALA A 21 -9.34 15.42 0.77
CA ALA A 21 -10.18 14.34 0.22
C ALA A 21 -10.08 13.04 1.04
N GLY A 22 -8.93 12.79 1.69
CA GLY A 22 -8.76 11.67 2.60
C GLY A 22 -9.54 11.84 3.90
N VAL A 23 -9.52 13.04 4.48
CA VAL A 23 -10.33 13.38 5.66
C VAL A 23 -11.82 13.26 5.34
N GLU A 24 -12.26 13.73 4.17
CA GLU A 24 -13.64 13.58 3.69
C GLU A 24 -14.01 12.11 3.49
N PHE A 25 -13.18 11.33 2.78
CA PHE A 25 -13.41 9.90 2.58
C PHE A 25 -13.49 9.17 3.92
N TRP A 26 -12.64 9.50 4.89
CA TRP A 26 -12.72 8.94 6.23
C TRP A 26 -14.06 9.29 6.88
N GLY A 27 -14.46 10.55 6.89
CA GLY A 27 -15.71 11.01 7.49
C GLY A 27 -16.93 10.27 6.91
N LEU A 28 -17.01 10.15 5.60
CA LEU A 28 -18.10 9.45 4.90
C LEU A 28 -18.16 7.95 5.20
N ASN A 29 -17.03 7.32 5.54
CA ASN A 29 -16.93 5.87 5.75
C ASN A 29 -16.54 5.50 7.19
N ALA A 30 -16.71 6.41 8.16
CA ALA A 30 -16.15 6.27 9.50
C ALA A 30 -16.57 4.98 10.21
N LYS A 31 -17.86 4.61 10.12
CA LYS A 31 -18.38 3.37 10.72
C LYS A 31 -17.69 2.12 10.16
N THR A 32 -17.51 2.07 8.85
CA THR A 32 -16.85 0.96 8.17
C THR A 32 -15.36 0.88 8.53
N LEU A 33 -14.67 2.02 8.56
CA LEU A 33 -13.25 2.08 8.90
C LEU A 33 -13.00 1.64 10.35
N ILE A 34 -13.87 2.03 11.28
CA ILE A 34 -13.83 1.57 12.67
C ILE A 34 -13.99 0.04 12.72
N LYS A 35 -15.06 -0.49 12.10
CA LYS A 35 -15.30 -1.94 12.03
C LYS A 35 -14.12 -2.70 11.44
N ALA A 36 -13.54 -2.21 10.34
CA ALA A 36 -12.38 -2.84 9.70
C ALA A 36 -11.13 -2.80 10.60
N SER A 37 -10.87 -1.67 11.27
CA SER A 37 -9.76 -1.55 12.23
C SER A 37 -9.92 -2.47 13.44
N GLU A 38 -11.15 -2.63 13.94
CA GLU A 38 -11.46 -3.56 15.03
C GLU A 38 -11.26 -5.01 14.63
N ILE A 39 -11.73 -5.43 13.45
CA ILE A 39 -11.60 -6.82 12.98
C ILE A 39 -10.15 -7.16 12.61
N TYR A 40 -9.51 -6.30 11.80
CA TYR A 40 -8.23 -6.64 11.17
C TYR A 40 -7.01 -6.07 11.90
N GLY A 41 -7.19 -5.10 12.79
CA GLY A 41 -6.09 -4.46 13.53
C GLY A 41 -5.27 -3.46 12.74
N VAL A 42 -5.74 -3.11 11.55
CA VAL A 42 -5.12 -2.12 10.67
C VAL A 42 -5.72 -0.74 10.97
N PRO A 43 -4.92 0.28 11.30
CA PRO A 43 -5.42 1.63 11.55
C PRO A 43 -6.17 2.20 10.35
N ALA A 44 -7.23 2.96 10.62
CA ALA A 44 -8.09 3.52 9.59
C ALA A 44 -7.32 4.48 8.66
N GLU A 45 -6.39 5.26 9.19
CA GLU A 45 -5.51 6.15 8.43
C GLU A 45 -4.68 5.41 7.38
N ILE A 46 -4.25 4.18 7.67
CA ILE A 46 -3.48 3.35 6.73
C ILE A 46 -4.36 2.84 5.60
N ILE A 47 -5.58 2.38 5.93
CA ILE A 47 -6.55 1.93 4.94
C ILE A 47 -6.92 3.09 4.00
N VAL A 48 -7.23 4.26 4.56
CA VAL A 48 -7.56 5.47 3.80
C VAL A 48 -6.37 5.91 2.94
N ALA A 49 -5.15 5.90 3.48
CA ALA A 49 -3.96 6.29 2.73
C ALA A 49 -3.65 5.37 1.55
N ILE A 50 -3.81 4.03 1.70
CA ILE A 50 -3.66 3.10 0.57
C ILE A 50 -4.67 3.43 -0.53
N ILE A 51 -5.95 3.53 -0.18
CA ILE A 51 -7.01 3.89 -1.14
C ILE A 51 -6.74 5.25 -1.81
N GLY A 52 -6.25 6.20 -1.02
CA GLY A 52 -5.85 7.52 -1.49
C GLY A 52 -4.70 7.47 -2.49
N VAL A 53 -3.65 6.71 -2.21
CA VAL A 53 -2.49 6.55 -3.10
C VAL A 53 -2.87 5.81 -4.38
N GLU A 54 -3.65 4.73 -4.28
CA GLU A 54 -4.00 3.87 -5.42
C GLU A 54 -4.93 4.57 -6.41
N THR A 55 -6.03 5.17 -5.94
CA THR A 55 -7.11 5.61 -6.83
C THR A 55 -7.64 7.01 -6.54
N ALA A 56 -6.94 7.78 -5.68
CA ALA A 56 -7.44 9.07 -5.21
C ALA A 56 -8.87 8.96 -4.65
N TYR A 57 -9.09 7.93 -3.83
CA TYR A 57 -10.37 7.64 -3.18
C TYR A 57 -11.48 7.18 -4.13
N GLY A 58 -11.11 6.38 -5.14
CA GLY A 58 -12.03 5.85 -6.15
C GLY A 58 -12.29 6.78 -7.35
N ARG A 59 -11.66 7.96 -7.40
CA ARG A 59 -11.79 8.89 -8.54
C ARG A 59 -11.04 8.41 -9.78
N ILE A 60 -9.95 7.66 -9.60
CA ILE A 60 -9.06 7.20 -10.66
C ILE A 60 -8.84 5.69 -10.51
N VAL A 61 -9.84 4.89 -10.87
CA VAL A 61 -9.77 3.40 -10.80
C VAL A 61 -9.22 2.76 -12.08
N GLY A 62 -9.06 3.55 -13.14
CA GLY A 62 -8.70 3.10 -14.48
C GLY A 62 -9.92 2.85 -15.37
N SER A 63 -9.72 2.97 -16.68
CA SER A 63 -10.77 2.89 -17.70
C SER A 63 -10.60 1.72 -18.67
N ASP A 64 -9.50 0.97 -18.55
CA ASP A 64 -9.24 -0.17 -19.42
C ASP A 64 -10.11 -1.34 -19.00
N ARG A 65 -10.65 -2.09 -19.97
CA ARG A 65 -11.29 -3.37 -19.66
C ARG A 65 -10.20 -4.32 -19.17
N VAL A 66 -10.39 -4.88 -17.98
CA VAL A 66 -9.37 -5.73 -17.33
C VAL A 66 -9.02 -6.93 -18.20
N VAL A 67 -10.03 -7.52 -18.86
CA VAL A 67 -9.83 -8.64 -19.78
C VAL A 67 -8.91 -8.26 -20.96
N ASP A 68 -9.06 -7.06 -21.53
CA ASP A 68 -8.23 -6.60 -22.64
C ASP A 68 -6.79 -6.34 -22.20
N ALA A 69 -6.62 -5.65 -21.08
CA ALA A 69 -5.32 -5.36 -20.49
C ALA A 69 -4.55 -6.66 -20.21
N LEU A 70 -5.18 -7.61 -19.52
CA LEU A 70 -4.56 -8.87 -19.16
C LEU A 70 -4.32 -9.77 -20.38
N ALA A 71 -5.25 -9.87 -21.34
CA ALA A 71 -5.04 -10.63 -22.56
C ALA A 71 -3.89 -10.07 -23.39
N THR A 72 -3.84 -8.74 -23.54
CA THR A 72 -2.74 -8.06 -24.24
C THR A 72 -1.40 -8.36 -23.57
N LEU A 73 -1.30 -8.25 -22.25
CA LEU A 73 -0.05 -8.50 -21.53
C LEU A 73 0.30 -10.00 -21.41
N ALA A 74 -0.68 -10.89 -21.46
CA ALA A 74 -0.49 -12.34 -21.44
C ALA A 74 0.09 -12.89 -22.75
N PHE A 75 -0.22 -12.25 -23.88
CA PHE A 75 0.13 -12.76 -25.22
C PHE A 75 1.06 -11.83 -26.01
N HIS A 76 1.08 -10.54 -25.70
CA HIS A 76 1.82 -9.50 -26.43
C HIS A 76 2.58 -8.55 -25.49
N TYR A 77 3.13 -9.05 -24.38
CA TYR A 77 3.96 -8.23 -23.50
C TYR A 77 5.16 -7.62 -24.25
N PRO A 78 5.53 -6.34 -24.00
CA PRO A 78 6.69 -5.72 -24.63
C PRO A 78 7.95 -6.57 -24.52
N ASN A 79 8.70 -6.67 -25.63
CA ASN A 79 9.90 -7.50 -25.76
C ASN A 79 9.69 -9.00 -25.50
N LYS A 80 8.44 -9.49 -25.52
CA LYS A 80 8.07 -10.89 -25.31
C LYS A 80 8.67 -11.51 -24.04
N ASN A 81 8.73 -10.74 -22.94
CA ASN A 81 9.27 -11.23 -21.68
C ASN A 81 8.45 -12.41 -21.14
N ALA A 82 8.96 -13.64 -21.27
CA ALA A 82 8.24 -14.87 -20.94
C ALA A 82 7.77 -14.94 -19.48
N LYS A 83 8.58 -14.44 -18.53
CA LYS A 83 8.22 -14.43 -17.10
C LYS A 83 7.01 -13.52 -16.85
N ARG A 84 6.99 -12.33 -17.46
CA ARG A 84 5.86 -11.39 -17.34
C ARG A 84 4.62 -11.94 -18.03
N MET A 85 4.76 -12.50 -19.23
CA MET A 85 3.64 -13.12 -19.94
C MET A 85 3.02 -14.27 -19.13
N ALA A 86 3.84 -15.14 -18.51
CA ALA A 86 3.36 -16.20 -17.64
C ALA A 86 2.59 -15.65 -16.42
N TYR A 87 3.10 -14.59 -15.79
CA TYR A 87 2.39 -13.89 -14.71
C TYR A 87 1.02 -13.37 -15.17
N PHE A 88 0.94 -12.66 -16.29
CA PHE A 88 -0.33 -12.11 -16.79
C PHE A 88 -1.31 -13.19 -17.26
N ARG A 89 -0.83 -14.32 -17.79
CA ARG A 89 -1.68 -15.49 -18.05
C ARG A 89 -2.29 -16.05 -16.77
N ALA A 90 -1.52 -16.11 -15.68
CA ALA A 90 -2.06 -16.51 -14.38
C ALA A 90 -3.14 -15.52 -13.92
N GLN A 91 -2.87 -14.21 -13.99
CA GLN A 91 -3.86 -13.18 -13.63
C GLN A 91 -5.13 -13.25 -14.50
N LEU A 92 -5.01 -13.50 -15.81
CA LEU A 92 -6.15 -13.70 -16.70
C LEU A 92 -6.97 -14.95 -16.32
N LYS A 93 -6.31 -16.05 -15.94
CA LYS A 93 -7.00 -17.22 -15.37
C LYS A 93 -7.74 -16.84 -14.08
N HIS A 94 -7.12 -16.09 -13.18
CA HIS A 94 -7.77 -15.61 -11.96
C HIS A 94 -8.98 -14.71 -12.27
N LEU A 95 -8.93 -13.89 -13.31
CA LEU A 95 -10.06 -13.06 -13.75
C LEU A 95 -11.27 -13.92 -14.19
N PHE A 96 -11.05 -14.97 -14.97
CA PHE A 96 -12.16 -15.85 -15.36
C PHE A 96 -12.72 -16.65 -14.19
N LEU A 97 -11.85 -17.09 -13.27
CA LEU A 97 -12.29 -17.78 -12.06
C LEU A 97 -13.12 -16.87 -11.16
N LEU A 98 -12.69 -15.62 -10.91
CA LEU A 98 -13.46 -14.68 -10.09
C LEU A 98 -14.78 -14.31 -10.75
N GLY A 99 -14.81 -14.15 -12.09
CA GLY A 99 -16.05 -13.87 -12.82
C GLY A 99 -17.10 -14.95 -12.59
N ARG A 100 -16.67 -16.22 -12.62
CA ARG A 100 -17.54 -17.36 -12.31
C ARG A 100 -17.93 -17.41 -10.82
N GLU A 101 -17.00 -17.18 -9.91
CA GLU A 101 -17.22 -17.27 -8.45
C GLU A 101 -18.20 -16.20 -7.95
N GLN A 102 -18.13 -15.00 -8.52
CA GLN A 102 -18.92 -13.83 -8.09
C GLN A 102 -20.08 -13.53 -9.06
N SER A 103 -20.31 -14.39 -10.06
CA SER A 103 -21.29 -14.18 -11.13
C SER A 103 -21.16 -12.81 -11.82
N LEU A 104 -19.91 -12.35 -12.04
CA LEU A 104 -19.59 -11.07 -12.68
C LEU A 104 -19.28 -11.26 -14.16
N ASP A 105 -19.77 -10.34 -15.00
CA ASP A 105 -19.35 -10.24 -16.39
C ASP A 105 -17.95 -9.61 -16.46
N VAL A 106 -16.94 -10.45 -16.66
CA VAL A 106 -15.53 -10.05 -16.78
C VAL A 106 -15.25 -9.07 -17.93
N SER A 107 -16.13 -9.01 -18.94
CA SER A 107 -16.00 -8.09 -20.06
C SER A 107 -16.37 -6.65 -19.70
N SER A 108 -17.09 -6.46 -18.60
CA SER A 108 -17.52 -5.17 -18.07
C SER A 108 -16.58 -4.59 -16.98
N LEU A 109 -15.68 -5.41 -16.44
CA LEU A 109 -14.81 -5.00 -15.33
C LEU A 109 -13.72 -4.03 -15.82
N SER A 110 -13.61 -2.89 -15.14
CA SER A 110 -12.60 -1.86 -15.42
C SER A 110 -11.41 -1.92 -14.46
N GLY A 111 -10.27 -1.41 -14.92
CA GLY A 111 -9.05 -1.33 -14.15
C GLY A 111 -7.96 -0.54 -14.86
N SER A 112 -6.75 -0.63 -14.32
CA SER A 112 -5.56 -0.04 -14.94
C SER A 112 -5.11 -0.82 -16.17
N TYR A 113 -4.22 -0.21 -16.94
CA TYR A 113 -3.55 -0.83 -18.10
C TYR A 113 -2.82 -2.15 -17.78
N ALA A 114 -2.52 -2.41 -16.49
CA ALA A 114 -1.88 -3.63 -16.02
C ALA A 114 -2.87 -4.68 -15.48
N GLY A 115 -4.18 -4.37 -15.49
CA GLY A 115 -5.25 -5.23 -14.99
C GLY A 115 -5.43 -5.19 -13.47
N ALA A 116 -4.95 -4.15 -12.79
CA ALA A 116 -5.29 -3.89 -11.39
C ALA A 116 -6.69 -3.27 -11.31
N MET A 117 -7.53 -3.75 -10.40
CA MET A 117 -8.98 -3.57 -10.45
C MET A 117 -9.50 -2.74 -9.29
N GLY A 118 -10.52 -1.92 -9.57
CA GLY A 118 -11.32 -1.22 -8.57
C GLY A 118 -10.57 -0.19 -7.73
N ILE A 119 -11.22 0.25 -6.65
CA ILE A 119 -10.72 1.21 -5.67
C ILE A 119 -9.40 0.75 -5.02
N PRO A 120 -9.19 -0.53 -4.66
CA PRO A 120 -7.94 -0.97 -4.04
C PRO A 120 -6.84 -1.34 -5.03
N GLN A 121 -7.09 -1.27 -6.35
CA GLN A 121 -6.15 -1.72 -7.41
C GLN A 121 -5.66 -3.16 -7.18
N PHE A 122 -6.58 -4.07 -6.83
CA PHE A 122 -6.22 -5.48 -6.70
C PHE A 122 -6.02 -6.14 -8.05
N MET A 123 -4.93 -6.89 -8.19
CA MET A 123 -4.81 -7.88 -9.26
C MET A 123 -5.86 -8.99 -9.05
N PRO A 124 -6.32 -9.69 -10.11
CA PRO A 124 -7.33 -10.75 -9.99
C PRO A 124 -7.00 -11.85 -8.97
N GLU A 125 -5.73 -12.23 -8.84
CA GLU A 125 -5.31 -13.16 -7.80
C GLU A 125 -5.50 -12.60 -6.39
N SER A 126 -5.12 -11.34 -6.17
CA SER A 126 -5.30 -10.66 -4.88
C SER A 126 -6.78 -10.52 -4.54
N TYR A 127 -7.62 -10.20 -5.51
CA TYR A 127 -9.08 -10.19 -5.33
C TYR A 127 -9.56 -11.55 -4.79
N ARG A 128 -9.26 -12.65 -5.48
CA ARG A 128 -9.73 -13.98 -5.08
C ARG A 128 -9.24 -14.43 -3.71
N LYS A 129 -8.10 -13.90 -3.23
CA LYS A 129 -7.52 -14.28 -1.94
C LYS A 129 -7.95 -13.36 -0.78
N PHE A 130 -8.17 -12.09 -1.06
CA PHE A 130 -8.23 -11.07 -0.02
C PHE A 130 -9.44 -10.14 -0.11
N ALA A 131 -10.14 -10.09 -1.24
CA ALA A 131 -11.39 -9.34 -1.30
C ALA A 131 -12.42 -9.97 -0.35
N VAL A 132 -13.16 -9.12 0.36
CA VAL A 132 -14.19 -9.54 1.31
C VAL A 132 -15.48 -8.78 1.00
N ASP A 133 -16.58 -9.52 1.05
CA ASP A 133 -17.93 -8.96 1.11
C ASP A 133 -18.14 -8.45 2.54
N PHE A 134 -17.89 -7.15 2.72
CA PHE A 134 -17.81 -6.52 4.04
C PHE A 134 -19.16 -5.92 4.47
N ASN A 135 -20.06 -5.74 3.50
CA ASN A 135 -21.45 -5.33 3.71
C ASN A 135 -22.42 -6.53 3.85
N GLN A 136 -22.01 -7.75 3.47
CA GLN A 136 -22.76 -9.01 3.47
C GLN A 136 -23.90 -9.07 2.44
N ASP A 137 -23.72 -8.48 1.27
CA ASP A 137 -24.71 -8.51 0.17
C ASP A 137 -24.54 -9.71 -0.78
N GLY A 138 -23.52 -10.55 -0.56
CA GLY A 138 -23.20 -11.74 -1.33
C GLY A 138 -22.13 -11.55 -2.39
N VAL A 139 -21.63 -10.32 -2.62
CA VAL A 139 -20.62 -10.02 -3.64
C VAL A 139 -19.53 -9.13 -3.05
N SER A 140 -18.26 -9.40 -3.34
CA SER A 140 -17.16 -8.49 -2.97
C SER A 140 -16.96 -7.42 -4.06
N ASN A 141 -17.73 -6.34 -4.07
CA ASN A 141 -17.71 -5.29 -5.10
C ASN A 141 -16.66 -4.20 -4.83
N ILE A 142 -15.41 -4.46 -5.19
CA ILE A 142 -14.29 -3.51 -4.99
C ILE A 142 -14.27 -2.33 -5.97
N TRP A 143 -15.20 -2.25 -6.92
CA TRP A 143 -15.21 -1.18 -7.94
C TRP A 143 -16.05 0.00 -7.52
N GLN A 144 -17.25 -0.26 -7.01
CA GLN A 144 -18.23 0.77 -6.69
C GLN A 144 -18.54 0.84 -5.19
N ASP A 145 -18.32 -0.27 -4.45
CA ASP A 145 -18.55 -0.28 -3.02
C ASP A 145 -17.27 0.05 -2.23
N ARG A 146 -17.35 1.16 -1.50
CA ARG A 146 -16.29 1.61 -0.59
C ARG A 146 -16.19 0.68 0.62
N VAL A 147 -17.29 0.07 1.06
CA VAL A 147 -17.36 -0.83 2.20
C VAL A 147 -16.52 -2.07 1.97
N ASP A 148 -16.71 -2.74 0.85
CA ASP A 148 -15.92 -3.90 0.45
C ASP A 148 -14.47 -3.52 0.18
N SER A 149 -14.23 -2.37 -0.45
CA SER A 149 -12.87 -1.89 -0.70
C SER A 149 -12.09 -1.65 0.59
N ILE A 150 -12.72 -1.02 1.60
CA ILE A 150 -12.13 -0.81 2.93
C ILE A 150 -11.84 -2.14 3.63
N GLY A 151 -12.83 -3.04 3.65
CA GLY A 151 -12.66 -4.36 4.26
C GLY A 151 -11.56 -5.18 3.59
N SER A 152 -11.49 -5.11 2.26
CA SER A 152 -10.52 -5.86 1.44
C SER A 152 -9.10 -5.37 1.64
N VAL A 153 -8.87 -4.05 1.71
CA VAL A 153 -7.54 -3.49 2.01
C VAL A 153 -7.08 -3.91 3.40
N ALA A 154 -7.97 -3.83 4.40
CA ALA A 154 -7.65 -4.22 5.76
C ALA A 154 -7.35 -5.73 5.88
N ASN A 155 -8.17 -6.58 5.24
CA ASN A 155 -7.95 -8.02 5.19
C ASN A 155 -6.64 -8.38 4.48
N TYR A 156 -6.30 -7.67 3.39
CA TYR A 156 -5.04 -7.86 2.69
C TYR A 156 -3.84 -7.62 3.61
N LEU A 157 -3.79 -6.47 4.29
CA LEU A 157 -2.68 -6.14 5.19
C LEU A 157 -2.60 -7.13 6.36
N LYS A 158 -3.74 -7.48 6.96
CA LYS A 158 -3.78 -8.50 8.02
C LYS A 158 -3.25 -9.85 7.55
N SER A 159 -3.69 -10.31 6.38
CA SER A 159 -3.26 -11.58 5.79
C SER A 159 -1.76 -11.60 5.43
N HIS A 160 -1.15 -10.44 5.23
CA HIS A 160 0.27 -10.29 4.99
C HIS A 160 1.12 -10.09 6.25
N GLY A 161 0.51 -10.17 7.44
CA GLY A 161 1.22 -10.15 8.71
C GLY A 161 1.23 -8.81 9.43
N TRP A 162 0.24 -7.94 9.17
CA TRP A 162 0.08 -6.70 9.96
C TRP A 162 -0.07 -7.00 11.45
N GLU A 163 0.75 -6.33 12.27
CA GLU A 163 0.77 -6.42 13.72
C GLU A 163 0.07 -5.21 14.33
N ARG A 164 -0.99 -5.45 15.11
CA ARG A 164 -1.80 -4.39 15.72
C ARG A 164 -0.98 -3.64 16.77
N GLY A 165 -0.97 -2.31 16.68
CA GLY A 165 -0.33 -1.45 17.69
C GLY A 165 1.17 -1.25 17.50
N GLU A 166 1.79 -2.03 16.61
CA GLU A 166 3.22 -1.93 16.32
C GLU A 166 3.55 -0.77 15.38
N SER A 167 4.72 -0.18 15.61
CA SER A 167 5.24 0.91 14.77
C SER A 167 5.53 0.45 13.33
N ILE A 168 5.44 1.40 12.40
CA ILE A 168 5.62 1.13 10.98
C ILE A 168 7.08 1.41 10.58
N VAL A 169 7.54 2.64 10.84
CA VAL A 169 8.92 3.09 10.63
C VAL A 169 9.38 3.92 11.81
N VAL A 170 10.69 4.00 11.99
CA VAL A 170 11.33 4.84 12.99
C VAL A 170 12.47 5.62 12.35
N ALA A 171 12.61 6.90 12.65
CA ALA A 171 13.69 7.71 12.10
C ALA A 171 15.04 7.28 12.70
N ALA A 172 16.02 7.09 11.84
CA ALA A 172 17.38 6.74 12.21
C ALA A 172 18.26 7.99 12.09
N VAL A 173 19.13 8.20 13.08
CA VAL A 173 20.08 9.32 13.11
C VAL A 173 21.46 8.78 12.74
N VAL A 174 21.97 9.20 11.59
CA VAL A 174 23.29 8.79 11.09
C VAL A 174 24.18 10.03 11.01
N ASN A 175 25.18 10.10 11.88
CA ASN A 175 26.15 11.20 11.94
C ASN A 175 27.53 10.70 11.53
N ASP A 176 28.07 11.20 10.43
CA ASP A 176 29.45 10.94 9.94
C ASP A 176 29.86 9.45 9.91
N LEU A 177 28.89 8.55 9.66
CA LEU A 177 29.07 7.11 9.66
C LEU A 177 28.84 6.52 8.25
N ASP A 178 29.75 5.66 7.77
CA ASP A 178 29.53 4.89 6.54
C ASP A 178 28.57 3.73 6.78
N VAL A 179 27.31 3.92 6.44
CA VAL A 179 26.25 2.93 6.62
C VAL A 179 25.97 2.09 5.38
N ARG A 180 26.77 2.20 4.29
CA ARG A 180 26.49 1.50 3.02
C ARG A 180 26.36 -0.02 3.18
N GLY A 181 27.16 -0.62 4.05
CA GLY A 181 27.09 -2.06 4.37
C GLY A 181 25.94 -2.47 5.29
N LEU A 182 25.18 -1.50 5.82
CA LEU A 182 24.06 -1.70 6.75
C LEU A 182 22.70 -1.47 6.09
N LEU A 183 22.67 -0.78 4.94
CA LEU A 183 21.46 -0.55 4.14
C LEU A 183 20.93 -1.88 3.58
N SER A 184 19.62 -2.04 3.56
CA SER A 184 18.94 -3.19 2.97
C SER A 184 18.09 -2.77 1.77
N ASP A 185 18.18 -3.50 0.67
CA ASP A 185 17.25 -3.33 -0.46
C ASP A 185 15.93 -4.07 -0.27
N SER A 186 15.95 -5.19 0.46
CA SER A 186 14.76 -6.06 0.61
C SER A 186 13.75 -5.50 1.61
N LEU A 187 14.21 -4.71 2.57
CA LEU A 187 13.45 -4.12 3.67
C LEU A 187 12.62 -5.10 4.51
N LYS A 188 12.87 -6.41 4.37
CA LYS A 188 12.38 -7.39 5.34
C LYS A 188 13.21 -7.21 6.62
N PRO A 189 12.60 -6.92 7.78
CA PRO A 189 13.34 -6.78 9.03
C PRO A 189 14.11 -8.05 9.38
N TYR A 190 15.37 -7.90 9.77
CA TYR A 190 16.28 -9.04 9.98
C TYR A 190 17.28 -8.85 11.12
N ARG A 191 17.40 -7.63 11.65
CA ARG A 191 18.36 -7.29 12.71
C ARG A 191 17.68 -6.43 13.77
N PRO A 192 17.86 -6.71 15.08
CA PRO A 192 17.31 -5.87 16.15
C PRO A 192 17.88 -4.45 16.11
N ILE A 193 17.09 -3.46 16.53
CA ILE A 193 17.52 -2.06 16.56
C ILE A 193 18.78 -1.87 17.42
N SER A 194 18.92 -2.62 18.52
CA SER A 194 20.07 -2.57 19.42
C SER A 194 21.41 -2.89 18.74
N GLU A 195 21.42 -3.73 17.69
CA GLU A 195 22.64 -3.99 16.93
C GLU A 195 23.04 -2.79 16.05
N TYR A 196 22.07 -2.05 15.52
CA TYR A 196 22.34 -0.81 14.78
C TYR A 196 22.82 0.30 15.70
N THR A 197 22.21 0.44 16.89
CA THR A 197 22.63 1.44 17.87
C THR A 197 24.00 1.13 18.45
N SER A 198 24.33 -0.14 18.66
CA SER A 198 25.69 -0.59 19.01
C SER A 198 26.72 -0.25 17.94
N SER A 199 26.29 -0.06 16.69
CA SER A 199 27.12 0.39 15.55
C SER A 199 27.18 1.92 15.40
N GLY A 200 26.60 2.68 16.33
CA GLY A 200 26.63 4.14 16.33
C GLY A 200 25.47 4.84 15.60
N ILE A 201 24.47 4.08 15.12
CA ILE A 201 23.27 4.68 14.49
C ILE A 201 22.29 5.05 15.60
N GLY A 202 21.95 6.33 15.72
CA GLY A 202 20.95 6.79 16.67
C GLY A 202 19.52 6.47 16.23
N VAL A 203 18.59 6.58 17.18
CA VAL A 203 17.15 6.44 16.97
C VAL A 203 16.46 7.67 17.53
N GLU A 204 15.50 8.24 16.80
CA GLU A 204 14.65 9.30 17.34
C GLU A 204 13.50 8.71 18.16
N GLY A 205 13.34 9.19 19.39
CA GLY A 205 12.27 8.77 20.29
C GLY A 205 12.56 7.47 21.06
N LYS A 206 11.54 6.94 21.74
CA LYS A 206 11.61 5.62 22.40
C LYS A 206 11.16 4.56 21.41
N VAL A 207 11.97 3.52 21.26
CA VAL A 207 11.64 2.35 20.45
C VAL A 207 11.95 1.08 21.21
N ASP A 208 11.11 0.06 21.02
CA ASP A 208 11.39 -1.29 21.51
C ASP A 208 12.50 -1.94 20.68
N ASP A 209 13.21 -2.91 21.27
CA ASP A 209 14.27 -3.63 20.57
C ASP A 209 13.71 -4.72 19.64
N VAL A 210 13.05 -4.26 18.57
CA VAL A 210 12.42 -5.11 17.55
C VAL A 210 13.32 -5.26 16.32
N LEU A 211 13.03 -6.27 15.49
CA LEU A 211 13.71 -6.42 14.21
C LEU A 211 13.39 -5.24 13.28
N ALA A 212 14.44 -4.73 12.63
CA ALA A 212 14.38 -3.67 11.65
C ALA A 212 15.24 -4.00 10.42
N ALA A 213 15.07 -3.20 9.38
CA ALA A 213 16.01 -3.05 8.27
C ALA A 213 16.27 -1.56 8.04
N LEU A 214 17.55 -1.16 8.00
CA LEU A 214 17.94 0.23 7.73
C LEU A 214 17.81 0.55 6.23
N PHE A 215 17.24 1.71 5.91
CA PHE A 215 17.19 2.23 4.54
C PHE A 215 17.33 3.74 4.48
N THR A 216 17.53 4.24 3.27
CA THR A 216 17.68 5.67 3.01
C THR A 216 16.73 6.15 1.91
N LEU A 217 16.34 7.41 2.00
CA LEU A 217 15.59 8.14 0.98
C LEU A 217 16.32 9.44 0.64
N GLU A 218 16.25 9.86 -0.61
CA GLU A 218 16.89 11.11 -1.04
C GLU A 218 16.08 12.32 -0.54
N GLY A 219 16.49 12.90 0.58
CA GLY A 219 15.95 14.16 1.08
C GLY A 219 16.37 15.36 0.23
N GLU A 220 15.85 16.54 0.56
CA GLU A 220 16.07 17.77 -0.22
C GLU A 220 17.48 18.33 -0.02
N VAL A 221 18.01 18.23 1.20
CA VAL A 221 19.34 18.71 1.58
C VAL A 221 20.25 17.52 1.91
N ASN A 222 19.82 16.70 2.87
CA ASN A 222 20.55 15.50 3.33
C ASN A 222 19.71 14.24 3.11
N PRO A 223 20.33 13.05 3.01
CA PRO A 223 19.60 11.79 3.02
C PRO A 223 18.77 11.63 4.30
N GLU A 224 17.58 11.06 4.17
CA GLU A 224 16.76 10.64 5.31
C GLU A 224 17.05 9.15 5.59
N TYR A 225 17.31 8.78 6.84
CA TYR A 225 17.54 7.38 7.23
C TYR A 225 16.41 6.89 8.12
N TRP A 226 16.01 5.64 7.90
CA TRP A 226 14.83 5.06 8.54
C TRP A 226 15.06 3.59 8.84
N PHE A 227 14.51 3.14 9.95
CA PHE A 227 14.31 1.73 10.26
C PHE A 227 12.93 1.30 9.73
N ALA A 228 12.93 0.41 8.75
CA ALA A 228 11.72 -0.30 8.31
C ALA A 228 11.42 -1.42 9.31
N LEU A 229 10.25 -1.37 9.93
CA LEU A 229 9.75 -2.43 10.82
C LEU A 229 8.80 -3.36 10.06
N ASN A 230 8.25 -4.36 10.76
CA ASN A 230 7.38 -5.37 10.13
C ASN A 230 6.20 -4.74 9.38
N ASN A 231 5.47 -3.82 10.01
CA ASN A 231 4.32 -3.18 9.37
C ASN A 231 4.69 -2.36 8.10
N PHE A 232 5.90 -1.79 8.01
CA PHE A 232 6.37 -1.17 6.77
C PHE A 232 6.60 -2.20 5.67
N TYR A 233 7.20 -3.33 6.02
CA TYR A 233 7.36 -4.46 5.10
C TYR A 233 6.01 -5.01 4.63
N VAL A 234 5.00 -5.04 5.50
CA VAL A 234 3.62 -5.42 5.15
C VAL A 234 3.02 -4.45 4.12
N ILE A 235 3.19 -3.14 4.27
CA ILE A 235 2.75 -2.14 3.26
C ILE A 235 3.46 -2.39 1.93
N MET A 236 4.76 -2.73 1.95
CA MET A 236 5.50 -3.07 0.73
C MET A 236 5.01 -4.34 0.03
N ARG A 237 4.24 -5.21 0.70
CA ARG A 237 3.59 -6.34 0.02
C ARG A 237 2.54 -5.87 -0.98
N TYR A 238 1.89 -4.75 -0.69
CA TYR A 238 0.92 -4.11 -1.56
C TYR A 238 1.59 -3.55 -2.84
N ASN A 239 2.71 -2.85 -2.67
CA ASN A 239 3.58 -2.42 -3.76
C ASN A 239 5.04 -2.40 -3.29
N PRO A 240 5.96 -3.13 -3.96
CA PRO A 240 7.32 -3.37 -3.45
C PRO A 240 8.26 -2.16 -3.48
N ARG A 241 7.76 -0.96 -3.82
CA ARG A 241 8.57 0.26 -3.89
C ARG A 241 8.64 0.94 -2.53
N THR A 242 9.85 1.15 -2.00
CA THR A 242 10.08 1.87 -0.74
C THR A 242 9.44 3.26 -0.71
N LYS A 243 9.57 4.03 -1.80
CA LYS A 243 8.97 5.36 -1.92
C LYS A 243 7.44 5.32 -1.89
N TYR A 244 6.81 4.27 -2.42
CA TYR A 244 5.37 4.07 -2.31
C TYR A 244 4.99 3.84 -0.85
N ALA A 245 5.65 2.91 -0.16
CA ALA A 245 5.31 2.58 1.23
C ALA A 245 5.49 3.79 2.15
N MET A 246 6.57 4.57 1.96
CA MET A 246 6.76 5.80 2.71
C MET A 246 5.71 6.87 2.36
N ALA A 247 5.26 6.97 1.10
CA ALA A 247 4.17 7.88 0.74
C ALA A 247 2.84 7.50 1.41
N VAL A 248 2.53 6.21 1.53
CA VAL A 248 1.37 5.72 2.29
C VAL A 248 1.49 6.11 3.76
N VAL A 249 2.63 5.88 4.39
CA VAL A 249 2.86 6.25 5.80
C VAL A 249 2.70 7.75 6.02
N LYS A 250 3.36 8.57 5.22
CA LYS A 250 3.28 10.03 5.36
C LYS A 250 1.91 10.60 5.04
N LEU A 251 1.18 9.99 4.11
CA LEU A 251 -0.19 10.40 3.82
C LEU A 251 -1.13 10.02 4.97
N ALA A 252 -0.96 8.84 5.55
CA ALA A 252 -1.74 8.39 6.72
C ALA A 252 -1.55 9.33 7.92
N GLU A 253 -0.29 9.67 8.24
CA GLU A 253 0.05 10.65 9.29
C GLU A 253 -0.66 12.00 9.02
N ALA A 254 -0.49 12.56 7.81
CA ALA A 254 -1.07 13.85 7.46
C ALA A 254 -2.62 13.88 7.50
N ILE A 255 -3.29 12.80 7.06
CA ILE A 255 -4.76 12.70 7.12
C ILE A 255 -5.23 12.60 8.57
N ARG A 256 -4.55 11.80 9.40
CA ARG A 256 -4.89 11.67 10.82
C ARG A 256 -4.77 13.03 11.52
N ASP A 257 -3.65 13.73 11.31
CA ASP A 257 -3.36 14.99 11.99
C ASP A 257 -4.37 16.07 11.55
N ALA A 258 -4.62 16.23 10.25
CA ALA A 258 -5.64 17.16 9.74
C ALA A 258 -7.05 16.84 10.25
N ARG A 259 -7.37 15.55 10.44
CA ARG A 259 -8.64 15.13 11.02
C ARG A 259 -8.74 15.52 12.50
N LEU A 260 -7.68 15.35 13.28
CA LEU A 260 -7.65 15.76 14.69
C LEU A 260 -7.83 17.26 14.85
N GLU A 261 -7.17 18.06 14.01
CA GLU A 261 -7.32 19.53 13.98
C GLU A 261 -8.76 19.95 13.61
N SER A 262 -9.44 19.22 12.73
CA SER A 262 -10.84 19.53 12.36
C SER A 262 -11.87 19.23 13.46
N LEU A 263 -11.48 18.47 14.49
CA LEU A 263 -12.34 18.04 15.60
C LEU A 263 -12.09 18.82 16.90
N SER A 264 -10.98 19.56 16.98
CA SER A 264 -10.63 20.45 18.10
C SER A 264 -11.23 21.85 17.92
#